data_AF-A0A818TAY0-F1
#
_entry.id   AF-A0A818TAY0-F1
#
_cell.length_a   1.000
_cell.length_b   1.000
_cell.length_c   1.000
_cell.angle_alpha   90.00
_cell.angle_beta   90.00
_cell.angle_gamma   90.00
#
_symmetry.space_group_name_H-M   'P 1'
#
loop_
_entity.id
_entity.type
_entity.pdbx_description
1 polymer ?
#
loop_
_entity_poly.entity_id
_entity_poly.type
_entity_poly.pdbx_seq_one_letter_code
_entity_poly.pdbx_strand_id
1 'polypeptide(L)'
;MDLETLPDELLFGILEFLSTAHLFRAFYGLNRRFDTLLLEHFRIHGLDFRSISQHDFDTICRHHLPLIVGQVTSLHLSEAYDTPEQAHYFLEHGFALRQFTGLRSLSLQHFISIKKINKILSECCHLTNLTHLKLDDCHCWFDHTR
;
A
#
# COMPACT_ATOMS: atom_id res chain seq x y z
N MET A 1 1.61 -0.08 32.47
CA MET A 1 2.78 -0.16 31.57
C MET A 1 2.67 1.05 30.67
N ASP A 2 3.67 1.93 30.67
CA ASP A 2 3.63 3.15 29.86
C ASP A 2 4.26 2.87 28.50
N LEU A 3 3.42 2.71 27.48
CA LEU A 3 3.86 2.40 26.11
C LEU A 3 4.81 3.49 25.58
N GLU A 4 4.67 4.73 26.05
CA GLU A 4 5.51 5.86 25.64
C GLU A 4 6.93 5.82 26.23
N THR A 5 7.19 4.92 27.19
CA THR A 5 8.54 4.74 27.76
C THR A 5 9.31 3.60 27.12
N LEU A 6 8.67 2.77 26.28
CA LEU A 6 9.36 1.70 25.57
C LEU A 6 10.39 2.28 24.59
N PRO A 7 11.58 1.66 24.43
CA PRO A 7 12.52 2.01 23.37
C PRO A 7 11.93 1.82 21.97
N ASP A 8 12.41 2.62 21.00
CA ASP A 8 11.93 2.57 19.61
C ASP A 8 12.13 1.16 19.00
N GLU A 9 13.20 0.45 19.34
CA GLU A 9 13.47 -0.90 18.82
C GLU A 9 12.39 -1.91 19.25
N LEU A 10 11.91 -1.82 20.50
CA LEU A 10 10.82 -2.67 20.98
C LEU A 10 9.50 -2.30 20.34
N LEU A 11 9.26 -1.00 20.12
CA LEU A 11 8.07 -0.54 19.41
C LEU A 11 8.07 -1.04 17.96
N PHE A 12 9.18 -0.92 17.23
CA PHE A 12 9.31 -1.48 15.88
C PHE A 12 9.04 -2.98 15.87
N GLY A 13 9.60 -3.72 16.82
CA GLY A 13 9.31 -5.14 16.99
C GLY A 13 7.83 -5.44 17.17
N ILE A 14 7.06 -4.59 17.85
CA ILE A 14 5.60 -4.72 17.96
C ILE A 14 4.91 -4.39 16.63
N LEU A 15 5.31 -3.32 15.94
CA LEU A 15 4.69 -2.89 14.69
C LEU A 15 4.81 -3.96 13.58
N GLU A 16 5.88 -4.74 13.56
CA GLU A 16 6.08 -5.84 12.60
C GLU A 16 4.99 -6.93 12.65
N PHE A 17 4.29 -7.08 13.78
CA PHE A 17 3.19 -8.05 13.91
C PHE A 17 1.83 -7.51 13.48
N LEU A 18 1.76 -6.23 13.07
CA LEU A 18 0.51 -5.54 12.77
C LEU A 18 0.36 -5.31 11.27
N SER A 19 -0.88 -5.43 10.78
CA SER A 19 -1.20 -5.09 9.40
C SER A 19 -1.19 -3.57 9.20
N THR A 20 -1.07 -3.13 7.95
CA THR A 20 -1.20 -1.72 7.56
C THR A 20 -2.44 -1.06 8.17
N ALA A 21 -3.58 -1.76 8.17
CA ALA A 21 -4.82 -1.24 8.77
C ALA A 21 -4.73 -1.09 10.30
N HIS A 22 -4.17 -2.08 11.00
CA HIS A 22 -3.97 -1.98 12.46
C HIS A 22 -3.03 -0.83 12.80
N LEU A 23 -1.97 -0.64 12.02
CA LEU A 23 -0.99 0.43 12.22
C LEU A 23 -1.62 1.82 12.11
N PHE A 24 -2.37 2.09 11.03
CA PHE A 24 -3.08 3.36 10.91
C PHE A 24 -4.12 3.55 12.01
N ARG A 25 -4.96 2.54 12.26
CA ARG A 25 -6.06 2.67 13.21
C ARG A 25 -5.59 2.90 14.65
N ALA A 26 -4.51 2.24 15.07
CA ALA A 26 -4.08 2.25 16.46
C ALA A 26 -3.05 3.36 16.77
N PHE A 27 -2.19 3.72 15.81
CA PHE A 27 -1.02 4.56 16.10
C PHE A 27 -1.01 5.89 15.35
N TYR A 28 -1.71 6.02 14.23
CA TYR A 28 -1.68 7.24 13.43
C TYR A 28 -2.40 8.39 14.15
N GLY A 29 -1.72 9.54 14.26
CA GLY A 29 -2.22 10.73 14.92
C GLY A 29 -2.27 10.63 16.45
N LEU A 30 -1.72 9.56 17.04
CA LEU A 30 -1.72 9.39 18.50
C LEU A 30 -0.77 10.38 19.17
N ASN A 31 0.48 10.43 18.70
CA ASN A 31 1.44 11.47 19.02
C ASN A 31 2.55 11.50 17.94
N ARG A 32 3.36 12.57 17.95
CA ARG A 32 4.43 12.79 16.96
C ARG A 32 5.45 11.65 16.91
N ARG A 33 5.72 10.99 18.04
CA ARG A 33 6.68 9.88 18.10
C ARG A 33 6.13 8.69 17.33
N PHE A 34 4.88 8.28 17.57
CA PHE A 34 4.26 7.19 16.83
C PHE A 34 4.09 7.51 15.35
N ASP A 35 3.74 8.74 14.99
CA ASP A 35 3.68 9.14 13.58
C ASP A 35 5.05 8.99 12.88
N THR A 36 6.12 9.35 13.58
CA THR A 36 7.50 9.18 13.06
C THR A 36 7.86 7.70 12.92
N LEU A 37 7.53 6.87 13.92
CA LEU A 37 7.77 5.43 13.89
C LEU A 37 6.99 4.75 12.76
N LEU A 38 5.73 5.13 12.53
CA LEU A 38 4.93 4.61 11.43
C LEU A 38 5.53 4.96 10.07
N LEU A 39 5.96 6.21 9.87
CA LEU A 39 6.61 6.62 8.61
C LEU A 39 7.88 5.82 8.34
N GLU A 40 8.73 5.66 9.36
CA GLU A 40 9.94 4.85 9.28
C GLU A 40 9.62 3.37 9.00
N HIS A 41 8.60 2.82 9.65
CA HIS A 41 8.13 1.46 9.41
C HIS A 41 7.68 1.27 7.96
N PHE A 42 6.83 2.16 7.43
CA PHE A 42 6.37 2.09 6.03
C PHE A 42 7.49 2.37 5.02
N ARG A 43 8.54 3.10 5.39
CA ARG A 43 9.72 3.28 4.54
C ARG A 43 10.55 1.99 4.42
N ILE A 44 10.59 1.19 5.48
CA ILE A 44 11.35 -0.08 5.54
C ILE A 44 10.55 -1.24 4.95
N HIS A 45 9.30 -1.41 5.38
CA HIS A 45 8.47 -2.58 5.05
C HIS A 45 7.50 -2.32 3.89
N GLY A 46 7.25 -1.06 3.55
CA GLY A 46 6.26 -0.67 2.56
C GLY A 46 4.83 -0.67 3.09
N LEU A 47 3.89 -0.36 2.19
CA LEU A 47 2.47 -0.51 2.41
C LEU A 47 2.00 -1.83 1.83
N ASP A 48 1.48 -2.70 2.69
CA ASP A 48 0.91 -3.99 2.30
C ASP A 48 -0.61 -3.96 2.41
N PHE A 49 -1.28 -3.98 1.26
CA PHE A 49 -2.74 -4.03 1.16
C PHE A 49 -3.26 -5.40 0.70
N ARG A 50 -2.45 -6.46 0.74
CA ARG A 50 -2.86 -7.77 0.21
C ARG A 50 -3.98 -8.46 1.01
N SER A 51 -4.08 -8.18 2.30
CA SER A 51 -5.05 -8.81 3.23
C SER A 51 -5.88 -7.78 4.00
N ILE A 52 -6.04 -6.58 3.44
CA ILE A 52 -6.81 -5.50 4.07
C ILE A 52 -8.32 -5.67 3.79
N SER A 53 -9.20 -5.16 4.64
CA SER A 53 -10.63 -5.07 4.31
C SER A 53 -10.88 -3.91 3.34
N GLN A 54 -11.95 -3.96 2.54
CA GLN A 54 -12.31 -2.85 1.65
C GLN A 54 -12.56 -1.55 2.43
N HIS A 55 -13.20 -1.62 3.60
CA HIS A 55 -13.49 -0.46 4.43
C HIS A 55 -12.22 0.22 4.95
N ASP A 56 -11.26 -0.56 5.45
CA ASP A 56 -9.99 -0.03 5.94
C ASP A 56 -9.16 0.52 4.78
N PHE A 57 -9.16 -0.16 3.63
CA PHE A 57 -8.48 0.30 2.43
C PHE A 57 -8.98 1.67 1.98
N ASP A 58 -10.29 1.83 1.87
CA ASP A 58 -10.94 3.10 1.51
C ASP A 58 -10.59 4.21 2.50
N THR A 59 -10.63 3.90 3.80
CA THR A 59 -10.32 4.86 4.87
C THR A 59 -8.87 5.33 4.77
N ILE A 60 -7.93 4.40 4.59
CA ILE A 60 -6.50 4.71 4.44
C ILE A 60 -6.26 5.51 3.18
N CYS A 61 -6.82 5.09 2.04
CA CYS A 61 -6.69 5.81 0.79
C CYS A 61 -7.20 7.24 0.92
N ARG A 62 -8.38 7.48 1.52
CA ARG A 62 -8.92 8.84 1.60
C ARG A 62 -8.22 9.74 2.60
N HIS A 63 -7.82 9.21 3.76
CA HIS A 63 -7.44 10.04 4.90
C HIS A 63 -5.95 10.00 5.25
N HIS A 64 -5.25 8.91 4.94
CA HIS A 64 -3.88 8.69 5.43
C HIS A 64 -2.85 8.68 4.31
N LEU A 65 -3.15 7.99 3.22
CA LEU A 65 -2.24 7.81 2.09
C LEU A 65 -1.74 9.12 1.47
N PRO A 66 -2.57 10.17 1.24
CA PRO A 66 -2.11 11.45 0.68
C PRO A 66 -0.99 12.11 1.49
N LEU A 67 -0.93 11.84 2.79
CA LEU A 67 0.01 12.47 3.72
C LEU A 67 1.36 11.78 3.73
N ILE A 68 1.42 10.52 3.27
CA ILE A 68 2.63 9.69 3.34
C ILE A 68 3.10 9.19 1.97
N VAL A 69 2.33 9.38 0.91
CA VAL A 69 2.55 8.79 -0.43
C VAL A 69 3.97 8.99 -0.97
N GLY A 70 4.57 10.16 -0.74
CA GLY A 70 5.94 10.46 -1.20
C GLY A 70 7.05 9.72 -0.46
N GLN A 71 6.74 9.11 0.70
CA GLN A 71 7.69 8.40 1.56
C GLN A 71 7.62 6.87 1.37
N VAL A 72 6.60 6.38 0.68
CA VAL A 72 6.37 4.96 0.45
C VAL A 72 7.38 4.43 -0.57
N THR A 73 8.15 3.42 -0.18
CA THR A 73 9.21 2.81 -1.00
C THR A 73 8.77 1.47 -1.62
N SER A 74 7.85 0.76 -1.00
CA SER A 74 7.26 -0.48 -1.50
C SER A 74 5.74 -0.44 -1.35
N LEU A 75 5.02 -0.91 -2.37
CA LEU A 75 3.57 -0.99 -2.39
C LEU A 75 3.13 -2.38 -2.87
N HIS A 76 2.26 -3.02 -2.10
CA HIS A 76 1.66 -4.31 -2.46
C HIS A 76 0.15 -4.15 -2.59
N LEU A 77 -0.37 -4.41 -3.80
CA LEU A 77 -1.79 -4.38 -4.14
C LEU A 77 -2.26 -5.79 -4.49
N SER A 78 -3.52 -6.10 -4.18
CA SER A 78 -4.16 -7.39 -4.43
C SER A 78 -5.60 -7.21 -4.89
N GLU A 79 -6.05 -8.00 -5.87
CA GLU A 79 -7.48 -8.14 -6.21
C GLU A 79 -8.04 -9.50 -5.72
N ALA A 80 -7.68 -9.89 -4.50
CA ALA A 80 -8.20 -11.11 -3.87
C ALA A 80 -9.69 -10.97 -3.49
N TYR A 81 -10.34 -12.09 -3.14
CA TYR A 81 -11.76 -12.14 -2.77
C TYR A 81 -12.18 -11.15 -1.68
N ASP A 82 -11.30 -10.83 -0.72
CA ASP A 82 -11.60 -9.89 0.37
C ASP A 82 -11.55 -8.41 -0.09
N THR A 83 -10.93 -8.14 -1.24
CA THR A 83 -10.75 -6.81 -1.83
C THR A 83 -10.92 -6.82 -3.35
N PRO A 84 -12.11 -7.22 -3.86
CA PRO A 84 -12.38 -7.13 -5.28
C PRO A 84 -12.29 -5.67 -5.72
N GLU A 85 -11.74 -5.43 -6.91
CA GLU A 85 -11.60 -4.08 -7.49
C GLU A 85 -10.67 -3.12 -6.70
N GLN A 86 -9.86 -3.61 -5.76
CA GLN A 86 -8.95 -2.76 -4.96
C GLN A 86 -8.13 -1.80 -5.82
N ALA A 87 -7.58 -2.31 -6.92
CA ALA A 87 -6.75 -1.52 -7.81
C ALA A 87 -7.55 -0.53 -8.65
N HIS A 88 -8.79 -0.88 -8.99
CA HIS A 88 -9.72 0.04 -9.60
C HIS A 88 -10.01 1.20 -8.64
N TYR A 89 -10.35 0.93 -7.38
CA TYR A 89 -10.54 1.95 -6.37
C TYR A 89 -9.27 2.78 -6.13
N PHE A 90 -8.10 2.14 -6.06
CA PHE A 90 -6.82 2.84 -5.91
C PHE A 90 -6.65 3.91 -7.01
N LEU A 91 -6.91 3.54 -8.27
CA LEU A 91 -6.79 4.44 -9.41
C LEU A 91 -7.94 5.46 -9.50
N GLU A 92 -9.17 5.09 -9.13
CA GLU A 92 -10.34 5.98 -9.16
C GLU A 92 -10.34 7.03 -8.04
N HIS A 93 -9.76 6.71 -6.87
CA HIS A 93 -9.57 7.69 -5.79
C HIS A 93 -8.50 8.76 -6.12
N GLY A 94 -8.01 8.82 -7.36
CA GLY A 94 -7.09 9.86 -7.82
C GLY A 94 -5.62 9.61 -7.46
N PHE A 95 -5.28 8.42 -6.94
CA PHE A 95 -3.89 8.02 -6.74
C PHE A 95 -3.29 7.59 -8.07
N ALA A 96 -2.80 8.58 -8.80
CA ALA A 96 -1.86 8.32 -9.88
C ALA A 96 -0.55 7.82 -9.27
N LEU A 97 -0.02 6.69 -9.74
CA LEU A 97 1.22 6.12 -9.20
C LEU A 97 2.37 7.12 -9.18
N ARG A 98 2.37 8.10 -10.09
CA ARG A 98 3.32 9.24 -10.11
C ARG A 98 3.45 10.00 -8.78
N GLN A 99 2.46 9.93 -7.88
CA GLN A 99 2.55 10.54 -6.54
C GLN A 99 3.53 9.80 -5.62
N PHE A 100 3.78 8.52 -5.88
CA PHE A 100 4.73 7.69 -5.15
C PHE A 100 6.14 7.92 -5.69
N THR A 101 6.64 9.15 -5.53
CA THR A 101 7.94 9.57 -6.07
C THR A 101 9.12 8.77 -5.51
N GLY A 102 8.98 8.21 -4.31
CA GLY A 102 9.95 7.34 -3.66
C GLY A 102 9.82 5.85 -3.98
N LEU A 103 8.83 5.43 -4.79
CA LEU A 103 8.54 4.01 -4.99
C LEU A 103 9.67 3.30 -5.71
N ARG A 104 10.13 2.20 -5.10
CA ARG A 104 11.17 1.31 -5.63
C ARG A 104 10.65 -0.08 -5.96
N SER A 105 9.61 -0.50 -5.26
CA SER A 105 9.01 -1.83 -5.40
C SER A 105 7.49 -1.72 -5.55
N LEU A 106 6.95 -2.36 -6.59
CA LEU A 106 5.52 -2.54 -6.80
C LEU A 106 5.21 -4.02 -6.96
N SER A 107 4.29 -4.54 -6.15
CA SER A 107 3.79 -5.91 -6.24
C SER A 107 2.29 -5.89 -6.52
N LEU A 108 1.88 -6.60 -7.57
CA LEU A 108 0.48 -6.80 -7.93
C LEU A 108 0.15 -8.29 -7.77
N GLN A 109 -0.92 -8.61 -7.03
CA GLN A 109 -1.32 -9.99 -6.76
C GLN A 109 -2.78 -10.27 -7.15
N HIS A 110 -3.07 -11.45 -7.70
CA HIS A 110 -4.43 -11.90 -8.04
C HIS A 110 -5.18 -11.02 -9.05
N PHE A 111 -4.47 -10.27 -9.91
CA PHE A 111 -5.12 -9.47 -10.95
C PHE A 111 -5.58 -10.36 -12.10
N ILE A 112 -6.87 -10.33 -12.43
CA ILE A 112 -7.47 -11.15 -13.51
C ILE A 112 -7.65 -10.35 -14.80
N SER A 113 -7.72 -9.01 -14.71
CA SER A 113 -7.93 -8.14 -15.88
C SER A 113 -6.63 -7.61 -16.44
N ILE A 114 -6.26 -8.05 -17.64
CA ILE A 114 -5.09 -7.53 -18.37
C ILE A 114 -5.20 -6.02 -18.63
N LYS A 115 -6.41 -5.49 -18.82
CA LYS A 115 -6.63 -4.05 -19.00
C LYS A 115 -6.21 -3.26 -17.76
N LYS A 116 -6.54 -3.76 -16.57
CA LYS A 116 -6.15 -3.13 -15.29
C LYS A 116 -4.65 -3.18 -15.09
N ILE A 117 -4.04 -4.35 -15.34
CA ILE A 117 -2.58 -4.51 -15.27
C ILE A 117 -1.92 -3.50 -16.21
N ASN A 118 -2.33 -3.45 -17.48
CA ASN A 118 -1.77 -2.51 -18.45
C ASN A 118 -1.95 -1.04 -18.04
N LYS A 119 -3.07 -0.68 -17.43
CA LYS A 119 -3.29 0.68 -16.89
C LYS A 119 -2.25 1.01 -15.81
N ILE A 120 -2.03 0.11 -14.85
CA ILE A 120 -1.02 0.29 -13.80
C ILE A 120 0.39 0.35 -14.40
N LEU A 121 0.73 -0.55 -15.32
CA LEU A 121 2.03 -0.58 -15.98
C LEU A 121 2.29 0.69 -16.81
N SER A 122 1.26 1.26 -17.43
CA SER A 122 1.39 2.53 -18.16
C SER A 122 1.75 3.69 -17.23
N GLU A 123 1.28 3.70 -15.99
CA GLU A 123 1.65 4.70 -14.98
C GLU A 123 3.05 4.46 -14.39
N CYS A 124 3.56 3.22 -14.45
CA CYS A 124 4.90 2.89 -13.95
C CYS A 124 6.01 3.60 -14.73
N CYS A 125 5.76 4.05 -15.97
CA CYS A 125 6.74 4.83 -16.72
C CYS A 125 7.09 6.17 -16.05
N HIS A 126 6.24 6.67 -15.14
CA HIS A 126 6.48 7.88 -14.37
C HIS A 126 7.25 7.63 -13.05
N LEU A 127 7.46 6.36 -12.69
CA LEU A 127 8.15 5.96 -11.45
C LEU A 127 9.66 5.83 -11.70
N THR A 128 10.38 6.95 -11.67
CA THR A 128 11.83 6.98 -11.98
C THR A 128 12.71 6.14 -11.05
N ASN A 129 12.20 5.81 -9.85
CA ASN A 129 12.93 5.04 -8.85
C ASN A 129 12.52 3.56 -8.80
N LEU A 130 11.57 3.13 -9.64
CA LEU A 130 11.08 1.76 -9.65
C LEU A 130 12.18 0.83 -10.15
N THR A 131 12.57 -0.12 -9.32
CA THR A 131 13.61 -1.12 -9.61
C THR A 131 13.08 -2.54 -9.57
N HIS A 132 11.97 -2.75 -8.86
CA HIS A 132 11.35 -4.05 -8.68
C HIS A 132 9.87 -3.97 -9.03
N LEU A 133 9.46 -4.83 -9.96
CA LEU A 133 8.05 -5.04 -10.32
C LEU A 133 7.77 -6.53 -10.21
N LYS A 134 6.79 -6.90 -9.37
CA LYS A 134 6.35 -8.28 -9.20
C LYS A 134 4.89 -8.41 -9.61
N LEU A 135 4.63 -9.37 -10.50
CA LEU A 135 3.28 -9.83 -10.85
C LEU A 135 3.14 -11.24 -10.31
N ASP A 136 2.23 -11.45 -9.36
CA ASP A 136 2.05 -12.72 -8.65
C ASP A 136 0.61 -13.21 -8.81
N ASP A 137 0.43 -14.47 -9.20
CA ASP A 137 -0.86 -15.08 -9.51
C ASP A 137 -1.79 -14.19 -10.36
N CYS A 138 -1.21 -13.47 -11.32
CA CYS A 138 -1.95 -12.61 -12.23
C CYS A 138 -2.34 -13.40 -13.46
N HIS A 139 -3.63 -13.38 -13.82
CA HIS A 139 -4.14 -14.08 -14.98
C HIS A 139 -4.52 -13.09 -16.07
N CYS A 140 -4.13 -13.39 -17.31
CA CYS A 140 -4.46 -12.59 -18.49
C CYS A 140 -5.53 -13.31 -19.29
N TRP A 141 -6.77 -13.29 -18.79
CA TRP A 141 -7.89 -13.74 -19.61
C TRP A 141 -8.13 -12.65 -20.65
N PHE A 142 -8.15 -13.01 -21.94
CA PHE A 142 -8.62 -12.09 -22.95
C PHE A 142 -10.09 -11.81 -22.62
N ASP A 143 -10.41 -10.56 -22.30
CA ASP A 143 -11.79 -10.10 -22.25
C ASP A 143 -12.36 -10.34 -23.65
N HIS A 144 -12.99 -11.48 -23.89
CA HIS A 144 -13.84 -11.70 -25.05
C HIS A 144 -15.08 -10.84 -24.85
N THR A 145 -14.95 -9.55 -25.09
CA THR A 145 -16.08 -8.64 -25.25
C THR A 145 -16.86 -9.08 -26.49
N ARG A 146 -18.03 -9.65 -26.24
CA ARG A 146 -19.18 -9.58 -27.16
C ARG A 146 -19.84 -8.22 -27.02
#